data_AF-A0A9D9LA75-F1
#
_entry.id   AF-A0A9D9LA75-F1
#
_cell.length_a   1.000
_cell.length_b   1.000
_cell.length_c   1.000
_cell.angle_alpha   90.00
_cell.angle_beta   90.00
_cell.angle_gamma   90.00
#
_symmetry.space_group_name_H-M   'P 1'
#
loop_
_entity.id
_entity.type
_entity.pdbx_description
1 polymer ?
#
loop_
_entity_poly.entity_id
_entity_poly.type
_entity_poly.pdbx_seq_one_letter_code
_entity_poly.pdbx_strand_id
1 'polypeptide(L)'
;VIRSMAIDSLHIIGDIYDRGPRADIIMNELIKMHDVDVQWGNHDISWMGAASGNWALIANVIRVSMRYNNFDILEDGYGLNLRALAVFAAQVYKDDDCALFMPHTLDDNVYDPVDTGLAAKMHKAMTVIQLKLESQLIRRHPEWDMDDRDVFSHMDLDKGTVNIGGKDYELLDKNFPTVDKSSPLTLTEGENELMTVLANSFMHSEKLGEHMRFLFANGSMYKTINGNLLFHGCIPLDENGELQSVNISGQDYSGKALLDKLDEIVNKAYFLHSGEEKDYAADFMWYLWCGARSPLYGKDKMAFFERYFIDEPALHKENYNAYYHFSEQVDVCRYILEMFGLDPDKGHIINGHVPVKIKNGESPVKAGGKLFVIDGGISKAYQKATGIAGYTLICDSHSLNLAEHKPFIPGESEHTPSIHTVERFERRANISDTDKGAEFLTRINDLRELLDAYRSGAIKQRPGKRRYFI
;
A
#
# COMPACT_ATOMS: atom_id res chain seq x y z
N VAL A 1 1.73 25.03 14.88
CA VAL A 1 1.55 25.23 16.35
C VAL A 1 0.18 24.77 16.82
N ILE A 2 -0.94 25.42 16.47
CA ILE A 2 -2.29 25.00 16.95
C ILE A 2 -2.64 23.56 16.52
N ARG A 3 -2.45 23.19 15.25
CA ARG A 3 -2.68 21.81 14.76
C ARG A 3 -1.82 20.78 15.49
N SER A 4 -0.57 21.13 15.80
CA SER A 4 0.37 20.30 16.55
C SER A 4 0.01 20.15 18.04
N MET A 5 -0.85 21.02 18.58
CA MET A 5 -1.34 20.92 19.97
C MET A 5 -2.70 20.22 20.07
N ALA A 6 -3.43 20.09 18.95
CA ALA A 6 -4.77 19.52 18.92
C ALA A 6 -4.79 18.00 18.65
N ILE A 7 -3.69 17.46 18.13
CA ILE A 7 -3.53 16.04 17.77
C ILE A 7 -2.33 15.55 18.57
N ASP A 8 -2.49 14.51 19.41
CA ASP A 8 -1.37 13.88 20.13
C ASP A 8 -0.61 12.90 19.24
N SER A 9 -1.34 12.07 18.49
CA SER A 9 -0.79 11.09 17.54
C SER A 9 -1.70 11.00 16.32
N LEU A 10 -1.12 10.82 15.14
CA LEU A 10 -1.83 10.58 13.89
C LEU A 10 -1.47 9.20 13.34
N HIS A 11 -2.48 8.35 13.17
CA HIS A 11 -2.33 7.04 12.55
C HIS A 11 -2.88 7.09 11.12
N ILE A 12 -2.05 6.75 10.13
CA ILE A 12 -2.46 6.66 8.72
C ILE A 12 -2.63 5.19 8.36
N ILE A 13 -3.83 4.81 7.92
CA ILE A 13 -4.14 3.43 7.51
C ILE A 13 -3.96 3.30 5.99
N GLY A 14 -2.71 3.38 5.57
CA GLY A 14 -2.21 3.02 4.24
C GLY A 14 -2.69 3.88 3.07
N ASP A 15 -2.25 3.46 1.87
CA ASP A 15 -2.64 3.94 0.56
C ASP A 15 -2.47 5.45 0.33
N ILE A 16 -1.37 6.01 0.86
CA ILE A 16 -0.96 7.40 0.61
C ILE A 16 -0.74 7.63 -0.89
N TYR A 17 -0.27 6.60 -1.60
CA TYR A 17 0.02 6.64 -3.03
C TYR A 17 -1.12 6.09 -3.91
N ASP A 18 -2.34 5.93 -3.42
CA ASP A 18 -3.46 5.46 -4.23
C ASP A 18 -3.96 6.53 -5.23
N ARG A 19 -3.44 6.46 -6.46
CA ARG A 19 -3.98 7.09 -7.69
C ARG A 19 -4.20 8.60 -7.63
N GLY A 20 -3.74 9.27 -6.59
CA GLY A 20 -3.75 10.72 -6.45
C GLY A 20 -2.58 11.38 -7.19
N PRO A 21 -2.75 12.61 -7.67
CA PRO A 21 -1.72 13.27 -8.49
C PRO A 21 -0.53 13.78 -7.67
N ARG A 22 -0.64 13.94 -6.33
CA ARG A 22 0.33 14.70 -5.51
C ARG A 22 0.60 14.08 -4.13
N ALA A 23 0.89 12.77 -4.08
CA ALA A 23 1.30 12.11 -2.84
C ALA A 23 2.58 12.74 -2.24
N ASP A 24 3.44 13.35 -3.06
CA ASP A 24 4.62 14.07 -2.62
C ASP A 24 4.29 15.25 -1.67
N ILE A 25 3.16 15.94 -1.88
CA ILE A 25 2.72 17.01 -0.98
C ILE A 25 2.23 16.44 0.34
N ILE A 26 1.47 15.33 0.30
CA ILE A 26 0.96 14.66 1.50
C ILE A 26 2.13 14.22 2.39
N MET A 27 3.13 13.57 1.80
CA MET A 27 4.34 13.15 2.52
C MET A 27 5.09 14.32 3.15
N ASN A 28 5.28 15.43 2.41
CA ASN A 28 5.90 16.64 2.95
C ASN A 28 5.18 17.18 4.19
N GLU A 29 3.85 17.09 4.24
CA GLU A 29 3.07 17.52 5.40
C GLU A 29 3.16 16.51 6.55
N LEU A 30 3.11 15.21 6.27
CA LEU A 30 3.23 14.16 7.28
C LEU A 30 4.61 14.19 7.98
N ILE A 31 5.70 14.39 7.24
CA ILE A 31 7.06 14.46 7.79
C ILE A 31 7.24 15.62 8.79
N LYS A 32 6.47 16.71 8.63
CA LYS A 32 6.52 17.87 9.53
C LYS A 32 5.71 17.67 10.82
N MET A 33 4.87 16.64 10.88
CA MET A 33 4.08 16.32 12.07
C MET A 33 4.94 15.57 13.10
N HIS A 34 4.59 15.71 14.38
CA HIS A 34 5.47 15.31 15.48
C HIS A 34 5.33 13.84 15.90
N ASP A 35 4.15 13.25 15.70
CA ASP A 35 3.85 11.86 16.08
C ASP A 35 2.91 11.28 15.03
N VAL A 36 3.49 10.62 14.04
CA VAL A 36 2.78 9.99 12.92
C VAL A 36 3.31 8.58 12.75
N ASP A 37 2.40 7.63 12.56
CA ASP A 37 2.75 6.31 12.03
C ASP A 37 1.82 5.89 10.89
N VAL A 38 2.30 4.93 10.11
CA VAL A 38 1.64 4.46 8.89
C VAL A 38 1.51 2.94 8.91
N GLN A 39 0.30 2.41 8.76
CA GLN A 39 0.12 1.00 8.46
C GLN A 39 0.08 0.85 6.94
N TRP A 40 1.11 0.24 6.36
CA TRP A 40 1.31 0.29 4.90
C TRP A 40 0.12 -0.31 4.14
N GLY A 41 -0.30 0.37 3.09
CA GLY A 41 -1.22 -0.17 2.09
C GLY A 41 -0.50 -0.84 0.93
N ASN A 42 -1.26 -1.50 0.05
CA ASN A 42 -0.65 -2.13 -1.13
C ASN A 42 -0.06 -1.07 -2.07
N HIS A 43 -0.71 0.08 -2.23
CA HIS A 43 -0.16 1.15 -3.07
C HIS A 43 1.13 1.74 -2.48
N ASP A 44 1.24 1.84 -1.15
CA ASP A 44 2.49 2.26 -0.50
C ASP A 44 3.62 1.26 -0.78
N ILE A 45 3.35 -0.04 -0.61
CA ILE A 45 4.32 -1.10 -0.91
C ILE A 45 4.74 -1.11 -2.38
N SER A 46 3.84 -0.81 -3.31
CA SER A 46 4.21 -0.70 -4.72
C SER A 46 5.28 0.39 -4.95
N TRP A 47 5.16 1.53 -4.29
CA TRP A 47 6.14 2.61 -4.39
C TRP A 47 7.43 2.31 -3.62
N MET A 48 7.31 1.74 -2.42
CA MET A 48 8.45 1.31 -1.61
C MET A 48 9.29 0.24 -2.33
N GLY A 49 8.65 -0.70 -3.02
CA GLY A 49 9.35 -1.73 -3.79
C GLY A 49 9.96 -1.21 -5.09
N ALA A 50 9.31 -0.24 -5.74
CA ALA A 50 9.91 0.47 -6.87
C ALA A 50 11.19 1.22 -6.45
N ALA A 51 11.16 1.90 -5.30
CA ALA A 51 12.33 2.57 -4.74
C ALA A 51 13.44 1.59 -4.26
N SER A 52 13.05 0.37 -3.89
CA SER A 52 13.99 -0.73 -3.57
C SER A 52 14.60 -1.39 -4.82
N GLY A 53 14.18 -1.00 -6.02
CA GLY A 53 14.77 -1.46 -7.29
C GLY A 53 14.03 -2.61 -7.96
N ASN A 54 12.83 -3.01 -7.51
CA ASN A 54 12.05 -4.03 -8.21
C ASN A 54 11.48 -3.47 -9.53
N TRP A 55 11.90 -4.06 -10.66
CA TRP A 55 11.56 -3.57 -11.99
C TRP A 55 10.07 -3.70 -12.32
N ALA A 56 9.39 -4.77 -11.88
CA ALA A 56 7.96 -4.93 -12.11
C ALA A 56 7.15 -3.86 -11.39
N LEU A 57 7.54 -3.50 -10.16
CA LEU A 57 6.91 -2.43 -9.39
C LEU A 57 7.23 -1.04 -9.94
N ILE A 58 8.45 -0.80 -10.46
CA ILE A 58 8.76 0.45 -11.21
C ILE A 58 7.82 0.57 -12.41
N ALA A 59 7.69 -0.49 -13.20
CA ALA A 59 6.79 -0.50 -14.35
C ALA A 59 5.33 -0.30 -13.93
N ASN A 60 4.89 -0.94 -12.84
CA ASN A 60 3.55 -0.76 -12.28
C ASN A 60 3.28 0.69 -11.84
N VAL A 61 4.18 1.31 -11.09
CA VAL A 61 4.04 2.69 -10.62
C VAL A 61 3.90 3.66 -11.80
N ILE A 62 4.76 3.51 -12.82
CA ILE A 62 4.72 4.36 -14.01
C ILE A 62 3.41 4.13 -14.79
N ARG A 63 3.04 2.86 -15.03
CA ARG A 63 1.81 2.51 -15.75
C ARG A 63 0.56 3.06 -15.04
N VAL A 64 0.44 2.87 -13.72
CA VAL A 64 -0.69 3.39 -12.94
C VAL A 64 -0.76 4.91 -13.05
N SER A 65 0.39 5.58 -12.92
CA SER A 65 0.45 7.04 -13.03
C SER A 65 -0.03 7.51 -14.40
N MET A 66 0.44 6.88 -15.49
CA MET A 66 0.01 7.20 -16.85
C MET A 66 -1.47 6.95 -17.08
N ARG A 67 -2.00 5.84 -16.55
CA ARG A 67 -3.42 5.51 -16.68
C ARG A 67 -4.33 6.61 -16.14
N TYR A 68 -3.93 7.26 -15.05
CA TYR A 68 -4.69 8.35 -14.43
C TYR A 68 -4.17 9.75 -14.80
N ASN A 69 -3.29 9.82 -15.80
CA ASN A 69 -2.62 11.04 -16.24
C ASN A 69 -1.75 11.72 -15.17
N ASN A 70 -1.39 11.05 -14.09
CA ASN A 70 -0.61 11.62 -12.98
C ASN A 70 0.88 11.71 -13.34
N PHE A 71 1.27 12.52 -14.34
CA PHE A 71 2.68 12.75 -14.67
C PHE A 71 3.38 13.64 -13.63
N ASP A 72 2.63 14.61 -13.06
CA ASP A 72 3.09 15.56 -12.05
C ASP A 72 3.76 14.87 -10.84
N ILE A 73 3.28 13.70 -10.38
CA ILE A 73 3.93 12.99 -9.26
C ILE A 73 5.30 12.44 -9.63
N LEU A 74 5.49 11.99 -10.87
CA LEU A 74 6.72 11.36 -11.33
C LEU A 74 7.78 12.43 -11.62
N GLU A 75 7.48 13.40 -12.48
CA GLU A 75 8.46 14.37 -12.98
C GLU A 75 8.64 15.53 -12.00
N ASP A 76 7.58 16.28 -11.66
CA ASP A 76 7.68 17.41 -10.71
C ASP A 76 7.78 16.97 -9.25
N GLY A 77 7.03 15.94 -8.90
CA GLY A 77 6.93 15.43 -7.54
C GLY A 77 8.24 14.79 -7.08
N TYR A 78 8.78 13.88 -7.88
CA TYR A 78 9.96 13.08 -7.53
C TYR A 78 11.18 13.26 -8.44
N GLY A 79 11.10 14.09 -9.49
CA GLY A 79 12.24 14.34 -10.37
C GLY A 79 12.61 13.16 -11.26
N LEU A 80 11.67 12.24 -11.51
CA LEU A 80 11.91 11.04 -12.32
C LEU A 80 11.87 11.41 -13.80
N ASN A 81 12.95 11.14 -14.53
CA ASN A 81 13.06 11.53 -15.93
C ASN A 81 12.37 10.52 -16.85
N LEU A 82 11.25 10.91 -17.48
CA LEU A 82 10.51 10.04 -18.39
C LEU A 82 10.89 10.20 -19.87
N ARG A 83 11.89 11.02 -20.19
CA ARG A 83 12.30 11.29 -21.58
C ARG A 83 12.71 10.03 -22.32
N ALA A 84 13.45 9.13 -21.68
CA ALA A 84 13.85 7.87 -22.29
C ALA A 84 12.63 7.02 -22.69
N LEU A 85 11.62 6.98 -21.82
CA LEU A 85 10.36 6.28 -22.08
C LEU A 85 9.57 6.95 -23.21
N ALA A 86 9.49 8.28 -23.22
CA ALA A 86 8.80 9.02 -24.27
C ALA A 86 9.42 8.76 -25.65
N VAL A 87 10.75 8.81 -25.76
CA VAL A 87 11.48 8.54 -27.02
C VAL A 87 11.29 7.09 -27.45
N PHE A 88 11.45 6.13 -26.53
CA PHE A 88 11.26 4.71 -26.81
C PHE A 88 9.84 4.44 -27.31
N ALA A 89 8.82 4.91 -26.58
CA ALA A 89 7.43 4.68 -26.92
C ALA A 89 7.03 5.32 -28.25
N ALA A 90 7.47 6.56 -28.50
CA ALA A 90 7.21 7.25 -29.76
C ALA A 90 7.81 6.52 -30.97
N GLN A 91 8.98 5.89 -30.81
CA GLN A 91 9.65 5.15 -31.88
C GLN A 91 9.04 3.76 -32.11
N VAL A 92 8.82 3.00 -31.03
CA VAL A 92 8.33 1.62 -31.09
C VAL A 92 6.87 1.56 -31.52
N TYR A 93 6.04 2.47 -31.02
CA TYR A 93 4.61 2.57 -31.32
C TYR A 93 4.30 3.75 -32.25
N LYS A 94 5.23 4.09 -33.16
CA LYS A 94 5.08 5.24 -34.06
C LYS A 94 3.80 5.19 -34.90
N ASP A 95 3.47 4.01 -35.43
CA ASP A 95 2.35 3.75 -36.34
C ASP A 95 1.11 3.20 -35.63
N ASP A 96 1.07 3.27 -34.29
CA ASP A 96 -0.02 2.76 -33.46
C ASP A 96 -0.71 3.92 -32.72
N ASP A 97 -2.02 4.03 -32.86
CA ASP A 97 -2.83 5.04 -32.16
C ASP A 97 -2.93 4.77 -30.65
N CYS A 98 -2.66 3.53 -30.21
CA CYS A 98 -2.70 3.10 -28.80
C CYS A 98 -4.02 3.43 -28.11
N ALA A 99 -5.15 3.36 -28.84
CA ALA A 99 -6.45 3.87 -28.39
C ALA A 99 -6.94 3.26 -27.06
N LEU A 100 -6.63 1.99 -26.78
CA LEU A 100 -6.98 1.31 -25.52
C LEU A 100 -6.21 1.85 -24.30
N PHE A 101 -5.11 2.56 -24.53
CA PHE A 101 -4.19 3.06 -23.51
C PHE A 101 -4.32 4.57 -23.30
N MET A 102 -5.32 5.21 -23.91
CA MET A 102 -5.61 6.61 -23.66
C MET A 102 -5.83 6.86 -22.16
N PRO A 103 -5.22 7.90 -21.58
CA PRO A 103 -5.32 8.16 -20.14
C PRO A 103 -6.77 8.45 -19.74
N HIS A 104 -7.18 7.94 -18.58
CA HIS A 104 -8.42 8.33 -17.92
C HIS A 104 -8.17 9.60 -17.12
N THR A 105 -8.34 10.77 -17.75
CA THR A 105 -8.23 12.07 -17.06
C THR A 105 -9.37 12.23 -16.05
N LEU A 106 -9.05 12.03 -14.77
CA LEU A 106 -9.89 12.41 -13.65
C LEU A 106 -9.58 13.84 -13.17
N ASP A 107 -8.37 14.31 -13.46
CA ASP A 107 -7.85 15.66 -13.23
C ASP A 107 -6.98 16.09 -14.42
N ASP A 108 -6.96 17.39 -14.69
CA ASP A 108 -6.07 17.98 -15.70
C ASP A 108 -4.66 18.16 -15.10
N ASN A 109 -3.61 17.83 -15.86
CA ASN A 109 -2.25 18.15 -15.45
C ASN A 109 -2.05 19.65 -15.48
N VAL A 110 -1.59 20.20 -14.36
CA VAL A 110 -1.41 21.65 -14.22
C VAL A 110 0.00 22.05 -14.64
N TYR A 111 0.98 21.16 -14.47
CA TYR A 111 2.40 21.49 -14.63
C TYR A 111 3.07 20.71 -15.76
N ASP A 112 2.78 19.41 -15.95
CA ASP A 112 3.33 18.62 -17.06
C ASP A 112 2.27 18.08 -18.05
N PRO A 113 1.83 18.91 -19.01
CA PRO A 113 0.89 18.50 -20.04
C PRO A 113 1.61 17.67 -21.11
N VAL A 114 1.52 16.34 -20.99
CA VAL A 114 1.96 15.40 -22.03
C VAL A 114 0.86 15.27 -23.08
N ASP A 115 1.26 15.27 -24.36
CA ASP A 115 0.33 14.97 -25.46
C ASP A 115 -0.37 13.63 -25.23
N THR A 116 -1.69 13.59 -25.32
CA THR A 116 -2.48 12.40 -24.98
C THR A 116 -2.12 11.17 -25.83
N GLY A 117 -1.71 11.36 -27.09
CA GLY A 117 -1.26 10.27 -27.96
C GLY A 117 0.11 9.74 -27.53
N LEU A 118 1.03 10.61 -27.15
CA LEU A 118 2.31 10.20 -26.56
C LEU A 118 2.11 9.48 -25.21
N ALA A 119 1.24 10.00 -24.35
CA ALA A 119 0.89 9.36 -23.07
C ALA A 119 0.33 7.94 -23.28
N ALA A 120 -0.55 7.76 -24.27
CA ALA A 120 -1.08 6.44 -24.61
C ALA A 120 0.01 5.46 -25.10
N LYS A 121 0.96 5.92 -25.91
CA LYS A 121 2.11 5.12 -26.35
C LYS A 121 3.00 4.72 -25.19
N MET A 122 3.31 5.66 -24.29
CA MET A 122 4.11 5.38 -23.09
C MET A 122 3.40 4.39 -22.17
N HIS A 123 2.08 4.55 -21.98
CA HIS A 123 1.26 3.65 -21.19
C HIS A 123 1.23 2.23 -21.78
N LYS A 124 1.07 2.10 -23.11
CA LYS A 124 1.15 0.81 -23.80
C LYS A 124 2.52 0.16 -23.64
N ALA A 125 3.60 0.90 -23.92
CA ALA A 125 4.96 0.44 -23.77
C ALA A 125 5.23 -0.10 -22.37
N MET A 126 4.87 0.66 -21.33
CA MET A 126 5.07 0.25 -19.95
C MET A 126 4.18 -0.93 -19.54
N THR A 127 2.96 -1.03 -20.08
CA THR A 127 2.09 -2.19 -19.83
C THR A 127 2.70 -3.48 -20.37
N VAL A 128 3.23 -3.48 -21.59
CA VAL A 128 3.90 -4.66 -22.17
C VAL A 128 5.14 -5.04 -21.38
N ILE A 129 5.96 -4.07 -20.98
CA ILE A 129 7.15 -4.29 -20.14
C ILE A 129 6.74 -4.87 -18.77
N GLN A 130 5.73 -4.30 -18.12
CA GLN A 130 5.21 -4.80 -16.85
C GLN A 130 4.78 -6.25 -16.97
N LEU A 131 3.96 -6.59 -17.98
CA LEU A 131 3.49 -7.96 -18.18
C LEU A 131 4.64 -8.97 -18.33
N LYS A 132 5.67 -8.62 -19.11
CA LYS A 132 6.87 -9.45 -19.24
C LYS A 132 7.57 -9.66 -17.89
N LEU A 133 7.77 -8.59 -17.13
CA LEU A 133 8.46 -8.62 -15.84
C LEU A 133 7.69 -9.39 -14.77
N GLU A 134 6.36 -9.23 -14.72
CA GLU A 134 5.50 -9.96 -13.79
C GLU A 134 5.48 -11.46 -14.10
N SER A 135 5.35 -11.84 -15.38
CA SER A 135 5.48 -13.24 -15.80
C SER A 135 6.86 -13.84 -15.47
N GLN A 136 7.94 -13.06 -15.61
CA GLN A 136 9.27 -13.50 -15.18
C GLN A 136 9.33 -13.72 -13.66
N LEU A 137 8.76 -12.82 -12.86
CA LEU A 137 8.69 -12.95 -11.40
C LEU A 137 7.94 -14.21 -10.97
N ILE A 138 6.74 -14.43 -11.54
CA ILE A 138 5.92 -15.61 -11.24
C ILE A 138 6.72 -16.90 -11.48
N ARG A 139 7.42 -16.99 -12.63
CA ARG A 139 8.25 -18.15 -12.96
C ARG A 139 9.47 -18.35 -12.07
N ARG A 140 10.03 -17.26 -11.51
CA ARG A 140 11.15 -17.33 -10.56
C ARG A 140 10.70 -17.77 -9.15
N HIS A 141 9.44 -17.51 -8.81
CA HIS A 141 8.87 -17.75 -7.49
C HIS A 141 7.60 -18.62 -7.54
N PRO A 142 7.72 -19.90 -7.95
CA PRO A 142 6.58 -20.81 -8.00
C PRO A 142 5.93 -21.03 -6.62
N GLU A 143 6.67 -20.82 -5.52
CA GLU A 143 6.19 -20.93 -4.15
C GLU A 143 5.08 -19.95 -3.78
N TRP A 144 4.83 -18.94 -4.61
CA TRP A 144 3.76 -17.96 -4.39
C TRP A 144 2.38 -18.41 -4.87
N ASP A 145 2.29 -19.56 -5.56
CA ASP A 145 1.05 -20.09 -6.14
C ASP A 145 0.35 -19.09 -7.07
N MET A 146 1.12 -18.37 -7.91
CA MET A 146 0.64 -17.30 -8.81
C MET A 146 0.65 -17.67 -10.30
N ASP A 147 0.85 -18.94 -10.65
CA ASP A 147 0.99 -19.42 -12.04
C ASP A 147 -0.21 -19.06 -12.93
N ASP A 148 -1.42 -19.01 -12.36
CA ASP A 148 -2.64 -18.60 -13.07
C ASP A 148 -2.64 -17.12 -13.49
N ARG A 149 -1.68 -16.34 -12.97
CA ARG A 149 -1.49 -14.93 -13.31
C ARG A 149 -0.42 -14.70 -14.38
N ASP A 150 0.33 -15.72 -14.83
CA ASP A 150 1.19 -15.65 -16.02
C ASP A 150 0.36 -15.75 -17.33
N VAL A 151 -0.69 -14.92 -17.42
CA VAL A 151 -1.64 -14.91 -18.55
C VAL A 151 -0.95 -14.47 -19.85
N PHE A 152 0.01 -13.56 -19.75
CA PHE A 152 0.70 -12.99 -20.90
C PHE A 152 1.48 -14.05 -21.70
N SER A 153 2.05 -15.05 -21.03
CA SER A 153 2.77 -16.13 -21.71
C SER A 153 1.88 -17.10 -22.50
N HIS A 154 0.57 -17.09 -22.25
CA HIS A 154 -0.41 -17.95 -22.92
C HIS A 154 -1.07 -17.30 -24.15
N MET A 155 -0.50 -16.19 -24.63
CA MET A 155 -0.95 -15.53 -25.86
C MET A 155 -0.53 -16.30 -27.11
N ASP A 156 -1.48 -16.49 -28.02
CA ASP A 156 -1.24 -16.89 -29.41
C ASP A 156 -1.23 -15.63 -30.28
N LEU A 157 -0.03 -15.10 -30.54
CA LEU A 157 0.18 -13.87 -31.31
C LEU A 157 -0.26 -14.00 -32.78
N ASP A 158 -0.30 -15.21 -33.34
CA ASP A 158 -0.73 -15.44 -34.72
C ASP A 158 -2.25 -15.37 -34.85
N LYS A 159 -2.97 -15.94 -33.89
CA LYS A 159 -4.44 -15.85 -33.84
C LYS A 159 -4.94 -14.55 -33.23
N GLY A 160 -4.09 -13.85 -32.47
CA GLY A 160 -4.49 -12.70 -31.68
C GLY A 160 -5.44 -13.09 -30.54
N THR A 161 -5.16 -14.21 -29.88
CA THR A 161 -5.97 -14.78 -28.79
C THR A 161 -5.11 -15.07 -27.57
N VAL A 162 -5.73 -15.33 -26.42
CA VAL A 162 -5.07 -15.80 -25.20
C VAL A 162 -5.89 -16.90 -24.54
N ASN A 163 -5.21 -17.92 -24.01
CA ASN A 163 -5.88 -18.99 -23.27
C ASN A 163 -5.97 -18.62 -21.78
N ILE A 164 -7.19 -18.56 -21.25
CA ILE A 164 -7.44 -18.32 -19.82
C ILE A 164 -8.38 -19.42 -19.32
N GLY A 165 -7.89 -20.24 -18.39
CA GLY A 165 -8.67 -21.35 -17.82
C GLY A 165 -9.12 -22.38 -18.84
N GLY A 166 -8.31 -22.64 -19.89
CA GLY A 166 -8.61 -23.62 -20.93
C GLY A 166 -9.53 -23.12 -22.04
N LYS A 167 -9.95 -21.85 -22.02
CA LYS A 167 -10.75 -21.21 -23.07
C LYS A 167 -9.95 -20.11 -23.76
N ASP A 168 -10.02 -20.06 -25.09
CA ASP A 168 -9.41 -19.00 -25.89
C ASP A 168 -10.33 -17.77 -25.95
N TYR A 169 -9.73 -16.61 -25.74
CA TYR A 169 -10.37 -15.29 -25.83
C TYR A 169 -9.65 -14.42 -26.86
N GLU A 170 -10.40 -13.66 -27.64
CA GLU A 170 -9.83 -12.70 -28.61
C GLU A 170 -9.26 -11.47 -27.89
N LEU A 171 -8.07 -11.06 -28.30
CA LEU A 171 -7.41 -9.86 -27.77
C LEU A 171 -7.95 -8.60 -28.43
N LEU A 172 -8.28 -7.60 -27.62
CA LEU A 172 -8.66 -6.25 -28.05
C LEU A 172 -7.51 -5.51 -28.73
N ASP A 173 -6.29 -5.69 -28.24
CA ASP A 173 -5.06 -5.20 -28.85
C ASP A 173 -4.24 -6.37 -29.38
N LYS A 174 -3.79 -6.27 -30.63
CA LYS A 174 -3.00 -7.32 -31.30
C LYS A 174 -1.60 -6.82 -31.71
N ASN A 175 -1.25 -5.58 -31.39
CA ASN A 175 0.02 -4.98 -31.80
C ASN A 175 1.03 -5.00 -30.64
N PHE A 176 1.95 -5.97 -30.70
CA PHE A 176 3.01 -6.18 -29.71
C PHE A 176 4.40 -6.17 -30.37
N PRO A 177 4.89 -5.01 -30.85
CA PRO A 177 6.10 -4.92 -31.67
C PRO A 177 7.39 -5.34 -30.94
N THR A 178 7.37 -5.41 -29.61
CA THR A 178 8.53 -5.83 -28.79
C THR A 178 8.43 -7.27 -28.30
N VAL A 179 7.39 -8.03 -28.68
CA VAL A 179 7.17 -9.39 -28.17
C VAL A 179 7.60 -10.40 -29.24
N ASP A 180 8.62 -11.20 -28.93
CA ASP A 180 9.01 -12.33 -29.76
C ASP A 180 8.14 -13.55 -29.47
N LYS A 181 7.58 -14.16 -30.52
CA LYS A 181 6.74 -15.37 -30.41
C LYS A 181 7.47 -16.54 -29.75
N SER A 182 8.77 -16.67 -29.98
CA SER A 182 9.54 -17.79 -29.41
C SER A 182 9.85 -17.58 -27.93
N SER A 183 9.90 -16.32 -27.50
CA SER A 183 10.35 -15.90 -26.17
C SER A 183 9.56 -14.66 -25.72
N PRO A 184 8.24 -14.79 -25.48
CA PRO A 184 7.34 -13.63 -25.31
C PRO A 184 7.67 -12.79 -24.07
N LEU A 185 8.30 -13.40 -23.07
CA LEU A 185 8.65 -12.74 -21.82
C LEU A 185 9.99 -11.99 -21.88
N THR A 186 10.81 -12.22 -22.90
CA THR A 186 12.14 -11.60 -22.96
C THR A 186 12.01 -10.11 -23.24
N LEU A 187 12.67 -9.30 -22.41
CA LEU A 187 12.84 -7.88 -22.69
C LEU A 187 13.79 -7.71 -23.88
N THR A 188 13.41 -6.86 -24.82
CA THR A 188 14.30 -6.41 -25.90
C THR A 188 15.48 -5.62 -25.32
N GLU A 189 16.54 -5.41 -26.10
CA GLU A 189 17.68 -4.58 -25.69
C GLU A 189 17.23 -3.17 -25.27
N GLY A 190 16.36 -2.53 -26.07
CA GLY A 190 15.80 -1.22 -25.74
C GLY A 190 14.93 -1.20 -24.48
N GLU A 191 14.17 -2.26 -24.21
CA GLU A 191 13.40 -2.38 -22.96
C GLU A 191 14.33 -2.55 -21.74
N ASN A 192 15.43 -3.30 -21.86
CA ASN A 192 16.41 -3.45 -20.79
C ASN A 192 17.15 -2.14 -20.49
N GLU A 193 17.59 -1.42 -21.53
CA GLU A 193 18.22 -0.11 -21.38
C GLU A 193 17.27 0.89 -20.70
N LEU A 194 16.01 0.93 -21.17
CA LEU A 194 14.98 1.77 -20.61
C LEU A 194 14.74 1.47 -19.12
N MET A 195 14.54 0.21 -18.76
CA MET A 195 14.30 -0.18 -17.36
C MET A 195 15.52 0.09 -16.48
N THR A 196 16.74 -0.04 -17.00
CA THR A 196 17.97 0.34 -16.29
C THR A 196 18.00 1.84 -15.98
N VAL A 197 17.63 2.70 -16.93
CA VAL A 197 17.58 4.16 -16.73
C VAL A 197 16.49 4.53 -15.72
N LEU A 198 15.31 3.92 -15.82
CA LEU A 198 14.19 4.17 -14.91
C LEU A 198 14.52 3.69 -13.50
N ALA A 199 15.05 2.48 -13.33
CA ALA A 199 15.46 1.95 -12.03
C ALA A 199 16.49 2.85 -11.35
N ASN A 200 17.49 3.32 -12.09
CA ASN A 200 18.45 4.29 -11.57
C ASN A 200 17.78 5.59 -11.14
N SER A 201 16.77 6.08 -11.87
CA SER A 201 16.04 7.30 -11.50
C SER A 201 15.25 7.13 -10.20
N PHE A 202 14.57 5.99 -10.01
CA PHE A 202 13.84 5.69 -8.77
C PHE A 202 14.78 5.56 -7.57
N MET A 203 15.85 4.78 -7.71
CA MET A 203 16.78 4.48 -6.60
C MET A 203 17.61 5.68 -6.14
N HIS A 204 17.81 6.68 -7.02
CA HIS A 204 18.64 7.86 -6.73
C HIS A 204 17.85 9.16 -6.61
N SER A 205 16.51 9.11 -6.66
CA SER A 205 15.69 10.29 -6.38
C SER A 205 15.80 10.67 -4.90
N GLU A 206 16.38 11.85 -4.62
CA GLU A 206 16.63 12.32 -3.26
C GLU A 206 15.32 12.48 -2.47
N LYS A 207 14.33 13.14 -3.07
CA LYS A 207 13.02 13.41 -2.45
C LYS A 207 12.21 12.12 -2.26
N LEU A 208 12.21 11.23 -3.25
CA LEU A 208 11.57 9.92 -3.09
C LEU A 208 12.25 9.13 -1.97
N GLY A 209 13.59 9.09 -1.95
CA GLY A 209 14.35 8.41 -0.92
C GLY A 209 14.09 8.97 0.49
N GLU A 210 13.89 10.28 0.65
CA GLU A 210 13.47 10.89 1.92
C GLU A 210 12.10 10.39 2.36
N HIS A 211 11.11 10.43 1.47
CA HIS A 211 9.75 9.95 1.78
C HIS A 211 9.73 8.45 2.09
N MET A 212 10.48 7.64 1.35
CA MET A 212 10.59 6.21 1.61
C MET A 212 11.23 5.94 2.96
N ARG A 213 12.34 6.62 3.32
CA ARG A 213 12.95 6.50 4.65
C ARG A 213 11.96 6.82 5.77
N PHE A 214 11.10 7.83 5.59
CA PHE A 214 10.04 8.12 6.55
C PHE A 214 9.04 6.96 6.68
N LEU A 215 8.58 6.37 5.57
CA LEU A 215 7.64 5.24 5.58
C LEU A 215 8.24 3.98 6.22
N PHE A 216 9.53 3.69 5.98
CA PHE A 216 10.22 2.58 6.63
C PHE A 216 10.44 2.84 8.13
N ALA A 217 10.73 4.07 8.53
CA ALA A 217 11.01 4.41 9.93
C ALA A 217 9.76 4.52 10.80
N ASN A 218 8.63 4.96 10.23
CA ASN A 218 7.39 5.23 10.95
C ASN A 218 6.23 4.33 10.49
N GLY A 219 6.50 3.33 9.66
CA GLY A 219 5.48 2.43 9.17
C GLY A 219 5.74 0.97 9.48
N SER A 220 4.67 0.19 9.41
CA SER A 220 4.65 -1.25 9.70
C SER A 220 3.44 -1.92 9.05
N MET A 221 3.42 -3.25 9.02
CA MET A 221 2.27 -4.04 8.58
C MET A 221 1.04 -3.86 9.49
N TYR A 222 1.29 -3.67 10.79
CA TYR A 222 0.26 -3.38 11.78
C TYR A 222 0.83 -2.59 12.95
N LYS A 223 -0.06 -2.02 13.77
CA LYS A 223 0.28 -1.43 15.06
C LYS A 223 -0.75 -1.82 16.10
N THR A 224 -0.27 -2.15 17.30
CA THR A 224 -1.13 -2.23 18.49
C THR A 224 -0.96 -0.94 19.29
N ILE A 225 -2.07 -0.27 19.61
CA ILE A 225 -2.02 0.95 20.42
C ILE A 225 -3.29 1.17 21.23
N ASN A 226 -3.14 1.39 22.53
CA ASN A 226 -4.20 1.67 23.49
C ASN A 226 -5.36 0.67 23.41
N GLY A 227 -5.03 -0.62 23.30
CA GLY A 227 -6.00 -1.71 23.17
C GLY A 227 -6.56 -1.93 21.76
N ASN A 228 -6.11 -1.15 20.77
CA ASN A 228 -6.59 -1.25 19.39
C ASN A 228 -5.56 -1.93 18.48
N LEU A 229 -6.03 -2.63 17.45
CA LEU A 229 -5.24 -3.21 16.37
C LEU A 229 -5.49 -2.44 15.09
N LEU A 230 -4.43 -1.89 14.51
CA LEU A 230 -4.46 -1.10 13.28
C LEU A 230 -3.71 -1.88 12.19
N PHE A 231 -4.32 -2.06 11.03
CA PHE A 231 -3.67 -2.55 9.81
C PHE A 231 -4.45 -2.10 8.58
N HIS A 232 -3.85 -2.09 7.39
CA HIS A 232 -4.54 -1.58 6.20
C HIS A 232 -5.53 -2.58 5.59
N GLY A 233 -5.05 -3.71 5.07
CA GLY A 233 -5.86 -4.64 4.26
C GLY A 233 -6.68 -5.64 5.07
N CYS A 234 -6.09 -6.79 5.34
CA CYS A 234 -6.75 -7.93 5.98
C CYS A 234 -5.79 -8.83 6.77
N ILE A 235 -6.37 -9.71 7.59
CA ILE A 235 -5.70 -10.92 8.08
C ILE A 235 -6.18 -12.08 7.20
N PRO A 236 -5.32 -12.70 6.37
CA PRO A 236 -5.75 -13.73 5.42
C PRO A 236 -6.46 -14.91 6.09
N LEU A 237 -7.71 -15.15 5.67
CA LEU A 237 -8.52 -16.29 6.08
C LEU A 237 -8.92 -17.11 4.86
N ASP A 238 -9.12 -18.41 5.05
CA ASP A 238 -9.72 -19.30 4.06
C ASP A 238 -11.26 -19.26 4.12
N GLU A 239 -11.91 -20.00 3.23
CA GLU A 239 -13.37 -20.08 3.15
C GLU A 239 -14.03 -20.73 4.39
N ASN A 240 -13.25 -21.39 5.25
CA ASN A 240 -13.71 -21.96 6.52
C ASN A 240 -13.49 -21.02 7.71
N GLY A 241 -12.85 -19.87 7.49
CA GLY A 241 -12.49 -18.91 8.54
C GLY A 241 -11.20 -19.28 9.28
N GLU A 242 -10.42 -20.23 8.76
CA GLU A 242 -9.11 -20.58 9.30
C GLU A 242 -8.03 -19.66 8.74
N LEU A 243 -6.94 -19.49 9.50
CA LEU A 243 -5.80 -18.69 9.09
C LEU A 243 -5.15 -19.27 7.83
N GLN A 244 -5.05 -18.45 6.78
CA GLN A 244 -4.35 -18.82 5.57
C GLN A 244 -2.84 -18.57 5.70
N SER A 245 -2.05 -19.56 5.32
CA SER A 245 -0.58 -19.48 5.36
C SER A 245 0.00 -18.97 4.03
N VAL A 246 1.11 -18.25 4.14
CA VAL A 246 1.97 -17.85 3.01
C VAL A 246 3.35 -18.46 3.20
N ASN A 247 3.86 -19.11 2.16
CA ASN A 247 5.22 -19.64 2.18
C ASN A 247 6.22 -18.51 1.93
N ILE A 248 7.15 -18.35 2.86
CA ILE A 248 8.22 -17.37 2.80
C ILE A 248 9.54 -18.09 3.03
N SER A 249 10.35 -18.19 1.97
CA SER A 249 11.65 -18.85 2.02
C SER A 249 11.59 -20.29 2.58
N GLY A 250 10.55 -21.05 2.22
CA GLY A 250 10.36 -22.43 2.62
C GLY A 250 9.71 -22.64 4.00
N GLN A 251 9.26 -21.57 4.66
CA GLN A 251 8.50 -21.64 5.92
C GLN A 251 7.13 -21.01 5.76
N ASP A 252 6.11 -21.67 6.31
CA ASP A 252 4.74 -21.17 6.27
C ASP A 252 4.46 -20.26 7.46
N TYR A 253 3.95 -19.06 7.17
CA TYR A 253 3.55 -18.09 8.19
C TYR A 253 2.08 -17.73 8.02
N SER A 254 1.37 -17.53 9.13
CA SER A 254 -0.02 -17.10 9.14
C SER A 254 -0.31 -16.18 10.33
N GLY A 255 -1.43 -15.44 10.27
CA GLY A 255 -1.87 -14.55 11.35
C GLY A 255 -0.82 -13.50 11.73
N LYS A 256 -0.64 -13.25 13.03
CA LYS A 256 0.36 -12.29 13.54
C LYS A 256 1.79 -12.63 13.07
N ALA A 257 2.17 -13.90 13.07
CA ALA A 257 3.52 -14.33 12.69
C ALA A 257 3.83 -14.02 11.22
N LEU A 258 2.82 -14.06 10.35
CA LEU A 258 2.95 -13.59 8.97
C LEU A 258 3.26 -12.10 8.93
N LEU A 259 2.46 -11.26 9.58
CA LEU A 259 2.67 -9.81 9.53
C LEU A 259 4.03 -9.41 10.12
N ASP A 260 4.45 -10.03 11.24
CA ASP A 260 5.79 -9.83 11.82
C ASP A 260 6.90 -10.18 10.82
N LYS A 261 6.73 -11.28 10.07
CA LYS A 261 7.69 -11.71 9.06
C LYS A 261 7.72 -10.77 7.85
N LEU A 262 6.57 -10.24 7.45
CA LEU A 262 6.46 -9.29 6.35
C LEU A 262 7.11 -7.95 6.69
N ASP A 263 6.98 -7.47 7.93
CA ASP A 263 7.72 -6.29 8.41
C ASP A 263 9.23 -6.47 8.25
N GLU A 264 9.76 -7.66 8.60
CA GLU A 264 11.17 -8.00 8.41
C GLU A 264 11.58 -7.96 6.93
N ILE A 265 10.78 -8.57 6.04
CA ILE A 265 11.06 -8.64 4.59
C ILE A 265 11.05 -7.26 3.95
N VAL A 266 10.03 -6.45 4.23
CA VAL A 266 9.89 -5.11 3.67
C VAL A 266 11.10 -4.26 4.07
N ASN A 267 11.55 -4.32 5.33
CA ASN A 267 12.76 -3.63 5.77
C ASN A 267 14.03 -4.15 5.05
N LYS A 268 14.15 -5.48 4.88
CA LYS A 268 15.28 -6.08 4.16
C LYS A 268 15.38 -5.62 2.70
N ALA A 269 14.24 -5.49 2.01
CA ALA A 269 14.19 -5.04 0.62
C ALA A 269 14.88 -3.69 0.40
N TYR A 270 14.80 -2.79 1.38
CA TYR A 270 15.38 -1.46 1.29
C TYR A 270 16.80 -1.37 1.88
N PHE A 271 17.00 -1.90 3.09
CA PHE A 271 18.23 -1.66 3.86
C PHE A 271 19.36 -2.65 3.62
N LEU A 272 19.10 -3.84 3.08
CA LEU A 272 20.17 -4.79 2.79
C LEU A 272 21.09 -4.27 1.66
N HIS A 273 22.33 -4.74 1.69
CA HIS A 273 23.23 -4.63 0.55
C HIS A 273 22.78 -5.60 -0.57
N SER A 274 23.17 -5.30 -1.81
CA SER A 274 22.83 -6.14 -2.96
C SER A 274 23.26 -7.59 -2.76
N GLY A 275 22.38 -8.52 -3.11
CA GLY A 275 22.57 -9.96 -2.95
C GLY A 275 21.22 -10.68 -2.97
N GLU A 276 21.26 -12.02 -3.03
CA GLU A 276 20.07 -12.87 -3.21
C GLU A 276 18.96 -12.60 -2.19
N GLU A 277 19.31 -12.34 -0.93
CA GLU A 277 18.32 -12.04 0.11
C GLU A 277 17.59 -10.71 -0.12
N LYS A 278 18.32 -9.69 -0.62
CA LYS A 278 17.72 -8.40 -0.98
C LYS A 278 16.83 -8.56 -2.20
N ASP A 279 17.30 -9.29 -3.21
CA ASP A 279 16.56 -9.49 -4.46
C ASP A 279 15.25 -10.25 -4.18
N TYR A 280 15.30 -11.32 -3.37
CA TYR A 280 14.09 -12.01 -2.91
C TYR A 280 13.15 -11.07 -2.14
N ALA A 281 13.68 -10.25 -1.22
CA ALA A 281 12.85 -9.34 -0.44
C ALA A 281 12.19 -8.26 -1.31
N ALA A 282 12.91 -7.70 -2.29
CA ALA A 282 12.38 -6.73 -3.24
C ALA A 282 11.33 -7.35 -4.17
N ASP A 283 11.54 -8.59 -4.61
CA ASP A 283 10.58 -9.35 -5.41
C ASP A 283 9.32 -9.67 -4.59
N PHE A 284 9.46 -10.01 -3.31
CA PHE A 284 8.34 -10.27 -2.41
C PHE A 284 7.44 -9.02 -2.21
N MET A 285 7.96 -7.81 -2.39
CA MET A 285 7.12 -6.60 -2.36
C MET A 285 6.11 -6.58 -3.51
N TRP A 286 6.43 -7.17 -4.67
CA TRP A 286 5.47 -7.33 -5.76
C TRP A 286 4.36 -8.33 -5.38
N TYR A 287 4.72 -9.42 -4.69
CA TYR A 287 3.73 -10.34 -4.13
C TYR A 287 2.81 -9.64 -3.12
N LEU A 288 3.35 -8.79 -2.24
CA LEU A 288 2.53 -8.02 -1.31
C LEU A 288 1.54 -7.08 -2.00
N TRP A 289 1.92 -6.51 -3.14
CA TRP A 289 1.06 -5.63 -3.93
C TRP A 289 -0.18 -6.34 -4.53
N CYS A 290 -0.05 -7.59 -4.98
CA CYS A 290 -1.07 -8.23 -5.82
C CYS A 290 -1.36 -9.72 -5.57
N GLY A 291 -0.64 -10.35 -4.64
CA GLY A 291 -0.76 -11.77 -4.35
C GLY A 291 -2.10 -12.11 -3.69
N ALA A 292 -2.69 -13.24 -4.09
CA ALA A 292 -4.02 -13.65 -3.64
C ALA A 292 -4.15 -13.84 -2.11
N ARG A 293 -3.03 -14.22 -1.47
CA ARG A 293 -2.92 -14.41 -0.02
C ARG A 293 -2.18 -13.27 0.68
N SER A 294 -1.90 -12.16 -0.03
CA SER A 294 -1.28 -10.99 0.56
C SER A 294 -2.24 -10.31 1.54
N PRO A 295 -1.81 -9.99 2.78
CA PRO A 295 -2.60 -9.21 3.73
C PRO A 295 -2.85 -7.76 3.29
N LEU A 296 -2.16 -7.27 2.25
CA LEU A 296 -2.36 -5.91 1.73
C LEU A 296 -3.25 -5.87 0.49
N TYR A 297 -3.42 -6.98 -0.22
CA TYR A 297 -4.20 -7.00 -1.46
C TYR A 297 -5.65 -7.44 -1.27
N GLY A 298 -5.89 -8.45 -0.42
CA GLY A 298 -7.23 -8.81 0.03
C GLY A 298 -8.21 -9.29 -1.07
N LYS A 299 -7.73 -9.72 -2.23
CA LYS A 299 -8.55 -10.26 -3.33
C LYS A 299 -7.91 -11.49 -3.93
N ASP A 300 -8.73 -12.30 -4.61
CA ASP A 300 -8.31 -13.56 -5.24
C ASP A 300 -7.33 -13.40 -6.41
N LYS A 301 -7.45 -12.33 -7.20
CA LYS A 301 -6.57 -12.07 -8.34
C LYS A 301 -6.52 -10.60 -8.76
N MET A 302 -5.41 -10.19 -9.34
CA MET A 302 -5.25 -8.88 -10.01
C MET A 302 -5.61 -8.96 -11.50
N ALA A 303 -6.88 -8.74 -11.83
CA ALA A 303 -7.43 -8.93 -13.18
C ALA A 303 -7.08 -7.80 -14.18
N PHE A 304 -5.90 -7.18 -14.07
CA PHE A 304 -5.58 -6.00 -14.89
C PHE A 304 -5.36 -6.36 -16.36
N PHE A 305 -4.73 -7.50 -16.67
CA PHE A 305 -4.57 -7.95 -18.04
C PHE A 305 -5.94 -8.14 -18.70
N GLU A 306 -6.84 -8.86 -18.03
CA GLU A 306 -8.18 -9.13 -18.54
C GLU A 306 -8.96 -7.82 -18.80
N ARG A 307 -8.85 -6.83 -17.90
CA ARG A 307 -9.50 -5.51 -18.06
C ARG A 307 -8.99 -4.71 -19.26
N TYR A 308 -7.74 -4.91 -19.68
CA TYR A 308 -7.16 -4.17 -20.80
C TYR A 308 -7.41 -4.87 -22.13
N PHE A 309 -7.23 -6.19 -22.15
CA PHE A 309 -7.10 -6.93 -23.40
C PHE A 309 -8.31 -7.78 -23.75
N ILE A 310 -9.27 -8.00 -22.84
CA ILE A 310 -10.36 -8.95 -23.04
C ILE A 310 -11.72 -8.30 -22.86
N ASP A 311 -12.59 -8.45 -23.85
CA ASP A 311 -14.00 -8.02 -23.79
C ASP A 311 -14.89 -9.12 -23.16
N GLU A 312 -14.55 -9.53 -21.94
CA GLU A 312 -15.35 -10.47 -21.15
C GLU A 312 -15.45 -9.97 -19.70
N PRO A 313 -16.54 -9.23 -19.37
CA PRO A 313 -16.72 -8.63 -18.05
C PRO A 313 -16.65 -9.63 -16.89
N ALA A 314 -17.01 -10.90 -17.12
CA ALA A 314 -16.90 -11.94 -16.10
C ALA A 314 -15.45 -12.18 -15.63
N LEU A 315 -14.47 -12.03 -16.53
CA LEU A 315 -13.06 -12.20 -16.21
C LEU A 315 -12.47 -11.02 -15.43
N HIS A 316 -13.10 -9.84 -15.51
CA HIS A 316 -12.65 -8.62 -14.83
C HIS A 316 -12.97 -8.62 -13.34
N LYS A 317 -13.79 -9.58 -12.88
CA LYS A 317 -14.20 -9.69 -11.49
C LYS A 317 -13.03 -10.13 -10.62
N GLU A 318 -12.80 -9.39 -9.56
CA GLU A 318 -11.88 -9.71 -8.47
C GLU A 318 -12.75 -9.93 -7.23
N ASN A 319 -12.68 -11.11 -6.63
CA ASN A 319 -13.45 -11.46 -5.46
C ASN A 319 -12.63 -11.12 -4.21
N TYR A 320 -13.29 -10.54 -3.21
CA TYR A 320 -12.66 -10.26 -1.92
C TYR A 320 -12.31 -11.56 -1.20
N ASN A 321 -11.18 -11.55 -0.49
CA ASN A 321 -10.77 -12.65 0.38
C ASN A 321 -11.82 -12.90 1.48
N ALA A 322 -11.92 -14.15 1.94
CA ALA A 322 -12.88 -14.58 2.95
C ALA A 322 -12.83 -13.76 4.25
N TYR A 323 -11.67 -13.16 4.58
CA TYR A 323 -11.54 -12.19 5.68
C TYR A 323 -12.66 -11.15 5.70
N TYR A 324 -13.02 -10.56 4.56
CA TYR A 324 -14.02 -9.48 4.53
C TYR A 324 -15.43 -9.96 4.87
N HIS A 325 -15.72 -11.25 4.70
CA HIS A 325 -16.95 -11.86 5.16
C HIS A 325 -16.87 -12.21 6.66
N PHE A 326 -15.79 -12.86 7.10
CA PHE A 326 -15.63 -13.31 8.48
C PHE A 326 -15.41 -12.17 9.48
N SER A 327 -14.75 -11.08 9.06
CA SER A 327 -14.51 -9.90 9.89
C SER A 327 -15.77 -9.13 10.28
N GLU A 328 -16.93 -9.46 9.70
CA GLU A 328 -18.22 -8.94 10.17
C GLU A 328 -18.75 -9.67 11.42
N GLN A 329 -18.12 -10.79 11.80
CA GLN A 329 -18.50 -11.62 12.94
C GLN A 329 -17.71 -11.21 14.19
N VAL A 330 -18.43 -11.01 15.31
CA VAL A 330 -17.85 -10.60 16.60
C VAL A 330 -16.77 -11.60 17.06
N ASP A 331 -17.04 -12.90 16.98
CA ASP A 331 -16.15 -13.94 17.48
C ASP A 331 -14.83 -14.00 16.71
N VAL A 332 -14.85 -13.74 15.41
CA VAL A 332 -13.64 -13.65 14.57
C VAL A 332 -12.82 -12.42 14.95
N CYS A 333 -13.46 -11.25 15.12
CA CYS A 333 -12.74 -10.06 15.57
C CYS A 333 -12.10 -10.26 16.95
N ARG A 334 -12.80 -10.91 17.89
CA ARG A 334 -12.26 -11.26 19.21
C ARG A 334 -11.04 -12.18 19.09
N TYR A 335 -11.14 -13.23 18.27
CA TYR A 335 -10.05 -14.17 18.02
C TYR A 335 -8.81 -13.46 17.43
N ILE A 336 -9.02 -12.54 16.48
CA ILE A 336 -7.93 -11.73 15.94
C ILE A 336 -7.33 -10.84 17.04
N LEU A 337 -8.12 -10.13 17.85
CA LEU A 337 -7.59 -9.30 18.93
C LEU A 337 -6.73 -10.11 19.93
N GLU A 338 -7.19 -11.30 20.34
CA GLU A 338 -6.43 -12.21 21.21
C GLU A 338 -5.10 -12.64 20.59
N MET A 339 -5.10 -12.93 19.28
CA MET A 339 -3.88 -13.30 18.53
C MET A 339 -2.81 -12.21 18.55
N PHE A 340 -3.22 -10.94 18.64
CA PHE A 340 -2.33 -9.79 18.77
C PHE A 340 -2.05 -9.39 20.23
N GLY A 341 -2.52 -10.18 21.21
CA GLY A 341 -2.29 -9.94 22.63
C GLY A 341 -3.17 -8.85 23.22
N LEU A 342 -4.28 -8.51 22.57
CA LEU A 342 -5.22 -7.49 23.01
C LEU A 342 -6.41 -8.09 23.76
N ASP A 343 -7.08 -7.27 24.57
CA ASP A 343 -8.31 -7.64 25.27
C ASP A 343 -9.47 -7.78 24.25
N PRO A 344 -10.06 -8.96 24.05
CA PRO A 344 -11.15 -9.16 23.08
C PRO A 344 -12.44 -8.44 23.48
N ASP A 345 -12.64 -8.17 24.77
CA ASP A 345 -13.83 -7.50 25.29
C ASP A 345 -13.76 -5.98 25.11
N LYS A 346 -12.56 -5.40 25.10
CA LYS A 346 -12.37 -3.94 25.03
C LYS A 346 -11.69 -3.45 23.75
N GLY A 347 -10.92 -4.30 23.09
CA GLY A 347 -10.16 -3.92 21.92
C GLY A 347 -11.02 -3.77 20.68
N HIS A 348 -10.46 -3.04 19.71
CA HIS A 348 -11.06 -2.76 18.41
C HIS A 348 -10.05 -3.00 17.29
N ILE A 349 -10.55 -3.45 16.15
CA ILE A 349 -9.80 -3.52 14.91
C ILE A 349 -10.14 -2.27 14.09
N ILE A 350 -9.11 -1.60 13.58
CA ILE A 350 -9.24 -0.46 12.67
C ILE A 350 -8.52 -0.82 11.38
N ASN A 351 -9.26 -0.86 10.27
CA ASN A 351 -8.67 -1.14 8.97
C ASN A 351 -9.21 -0.26 7.83
N GLY A 352 -8.63 -0.41 6.65
CA GLY A 352 -8.95 0.31 5.43
C GLY A 352 -9.20 -0.63 4.24
N HIS A 353 -8.71 -0.22 3.07
CA HIS A 353 -8.64 -0.98 1.80
C HIS A 353 -9.95 -1.22 1.05
N VAL A 354 -11.04 -1.55 1.76
CA VAL A 354 -12.34 -1.80 1.14
C VAL A 354 -13.28 -0.61 1.36
N PRO A 355 -13.71 0.07 0.29
CA PRO A 355 -14.53 1.26 0.42
C PRO A 355 -15.92 0.90 0.93
N VAL A 356 -16.38 1.62 1.97
CA VAL A 356 -17.73 1.45 2.53
C VAL A 356 -18.76 2.08 1.60
N LYS A 357 -19.69 1.28 1.07
CA LYS A 357 -20.73 1.74 0.15
C LYS A 357 -21.98 2.14 0.92
N ILE A 358 -21.98 3.34 1.50
CA ILE A 358 -23.12 3.88 2.27
C ILE A 358 -24.41 3.88 1.44
N LYS A 359 -24.31 4.17 0.13
CA LYS A 359 -25.46 4.12 -0.79
C LYS A 359 -26.17 2.76 -0.82
N ASN A 360 -25.46 1.69 -0.46
CA ASN A 360 -25.98 0.33 -0.39
C ASN A 360 -26.39 -0.09 1.04
N GLY A 361 -26.35 0.83 2.00
CA GLY A 361 -26.68 0.58 3.41
C GLY A 361 -25.53 -0.02 4.24
N GLU A 362 -24.30 -0.04 3.72
CA GLU A 362 -23.14 -0.51 4.47
C GLU A 362 -22.75 0.47 5.60
N SER A 363 -22.27 -0.08 6.72
CA SER A 363 -21.81 0.68 7.88
C SER A 363 -20.29 0.56 8.03
N PRO A 364 -19.58 1.65 8.37
CA PRO A 364 -18.17 1.61 8.73
C PRO A 364 -17.93 0.93 10.08
N VAL A 365 -18.96 0.85 10.94
CA VAL A 365 -18.95 0.11 12.19
C VAL A 365 -19.53 -1.29 11.94
N LYS A 366 -18.71 -2.32 12.13
CA LYS A 366 -19.04 -3.73 11.89
C LYS A 366 -18.81 -4.58 13.15
N ALA A 367 -19.19 -5.86 13.09
CA ALA A 367 -18.94 -6.84 14.15
C ALA A 367 -19.34 -6.34 15.55
N GLY A 368 -20.56 -5.79 15.68
CA GLY A 368 -21.06 -5.30 16.97
C GLY A 368 -20.24 -4.17 17.60
N GLY A 369 -19.49 -3.40 16.80
CA GLY A 369 -18.61 -2.34 17.27
C GLY A 369 -17.14 -2.73 17.40
N LYS A 370 -16.76 -3.98 17.05
CA LYS A 370 -15.37 -4.46 17.14
C LYS A 370 -14.49 -4.12 15.95
N LEU A 371 -15.08 -3.73 14.83
CA LEU A 371 -14.37 -3.38 13.61
C LEU A 371 -14.81 -2.01 13.10
N PHE A 372 -13.84 -1.12 12.92
CA PHE A 372 -14.00 0.19 12.29
C PHE A 372 -13.26 0.21 10.95
N VAL A 373 -14.02 0.25 9.86
CA VAL A 373 -13.49 0.39 8.51
C VAL A 373 -13.46 1.88 8.17
N ILE A 374 -12.26 2.46 8.12
CA ILE A 374 -12.07 3.90 7.88
C ILE A 374 -11.55 4.23 6.48
N ASP A 375 -11.75 3.31 5.53
CA ASP A 375 -11.27 3.48 4.16
C ASP A 375 -11.80 4.75 3.48
N GLY A 376 -10.90 5.43 2.78
CA GLY A 376 -11.08 6.78 2.32
C GLY A 376 -11.29 6.88 0.82
N GLY A 377 -12.52 7.17 0.40
CA GLY A 377 -12.86 7.61 -0.96
C GLY A 377 -12.31 8.99 -1.35
N ILE A 378 -11.16 9.40 -0.79
CA ILE A 378 -10.49 10.67 -1.08
C ILE A 378 -10.10 10.70 -2.57
N SER A 379 -9.64 9.57 -3.11
CA SER A 379 -9.41 9.41 -4.54
C SER A 379 -10.71 9.63 -5.32
N LYS A 380 -10.68 10.57 -6.28
CA LYS A 380 -11.81 10.91 -7.15
C LYS A 380 -12.39 9.70 -7.88
N ALA A 381 -11.56 8.69 -8.14
CA ALA A 381 -11.98 7.44 -8.75
C ALA A 381 -13.08 6.72 -7.94
N TYR A 382 -13.05 6.82 -6.60
CA TYR A 382 -13.98 6.12 -5.71
C TYR A 382 -15.16 6.96 -5.22
N GLN A 383 -15.08 8.29 -5.29
CA GLN A 383 -16.15 9.20 -4.82
C GLN A 383 -17.53 8.88 -5.42
N LYS A 384 -17.60 8.46 -6.69
CA LYS A 384 -18.87 8.08 -7.34
C LYS A 384 -19.51 6.85 -6.67
N ALA A 385 -18.68 5.89 -6.26
CA ALA A 385 -19.11 4.62 -5.67
C ALA A 385 -19.44 4.77 -4.17
N THR A 386 -18.63 5.50 -3.40
CA THR A 386 -18.79 5.66 -1.94
C THR A 386 -19.81 6.73 -1.57
N GLY A 387 -19.84 7.85 -2.31
CA GLY A 387 -20.66 9.02 -1.97
C GLY A 387 -20.06 9.95 -0.91
N ILE A 388 -18.91 9.61 -0.33
CA ILE A 388 -18.20 10.37 0.70
C ILE A 388 -16.69 10.39 0.42
N ALA A 389 -15.94 11.27 1.10
CA ALA A 389 -14.49 11.41 1.00
C ALA A 389 -13.72 10.64 2.09
N GLY A 390 -14.35 9.65 2.73
CA GLY A 390 -13.71 8.80 3.74
C GLY A 390 -14.05 9.15 5.18
N TYR A 391 -13.37 8.45 6.10
CA TYR A 391 -13.60 8.57 7.52
C TYR A 391 -12.33 8.92 8.29
N THR A 392 -12.51 9.49 9.47
CA THR A 392 -11.47 9.60 10.49
C THR A 392 -12.01 9.12 11.82
N LEU A 393 -11.31 8.19 12.46
CA LEU A 393 -11.61 7.81 13.84
C LEU A 393 -10.85 8.73 14.79
N ILE A 394 -11.58 9.34 15.72
CA ILE A 394 -11.06 10.26 16.74
C ILE A 394 -11.21 9.59 18.10
N CYS A 395 -10.09 9.32 18.76
CA CYS A 395 -10.04 8.81 20.13
C CYS A 395 -9.68 9.96 21.08
N ASP A 396 -10.57 10.29 22.01
CA ASP A 396 -10.32 11.25 23.08
C ASP A 396 -10.47 10.58 24.46
N SER A 397 -10.27 11.33 25.55
CA SER A 397 -10.31 10.74 26.91
C SER A 397 -11.69 10.22 27.35
N HIS A 398 -12.76 10.46 26.58
CA HIS A 398 -14.13 10.09 26.93
C HIS A 398 -14.80 9.15 25.92
N SER A 399 -14.32 9.11 24.68
CA SER A 399 -15.05 8.45 23.60
C SER A 399 -14.21 8.16 22.36
N LEU A 400 -14.72 7.22 21.56
CA LEU A 400 -14.39 7.07 20.15
C LEU A 400 -15.47 7.73 19.30
N ASN A 401 -15.05 8.58 18.37
CA ASN A 401 -15.93 9.30 17.45
C ASN A 401 -15.50 9.05 16.01
N LEU A 402 -16.47 8.80 15.14
CA LEU A 402 -16.24 8.66 13.70
C LEU A 402 -16.65 9.94 12.99
N ALA A 403 -15.71 10.57 12.30
CA ALA A 403 -15.91 11.74 11.47
C ALA A 403 -16.05 11.32 9.99
N GLU A 404 -17.21 11.56 9.39
CA GLU A 404 -17.50 11.32 7.98
C GLU A 404 -17.21 12.57 7.15
N HIS A 405 -16.30 12.46 6.19
CA HIS A 405 -15.88 13.59 5.34
C HIS A 405 -16.67 13.63 4.03
N LYS A 406 -17.04 14.84 3.60
CA LYS A 406 -17.64 15.07 2.29
C LYS A 406 -16.55 15.39 1.25
N PRO A 407 -16.78 15.08 -0.05
CA PRO A 407 -15.88 15.50 -1.13
C PRO A 407 -15.63 17.00 -1.10
N PHE A 408 -14.37 17.38 -1.22
CA PHE A 408 -14.00 18.80 -1.32
C PHE A 408 -14.44 19.37 -2.67
N ILE A 409 -15.25 20.42 -2.61
CA ILE A 409 -15.72 21.17 -3.78
C ILE A 409 -15.13 22.59 -3.69
N PRO A 410 -14.23 22.98 -4.63
CA PRO A 410 -13.66 24.32 -4.64
C PRO A 410 -14.74 25.40 -4.69
N GLY A 411 -14.67 26.38 -3.79
CA GLY A 411 -15.63 27.49 -3.72
C GLY A 411 -16.85 27.24 -2.84
N GLU A 412 -17.06 26.02 -2.33
CA GLU A 412 -18.07 25.75 -1.30
C GLU A 412 -17.48 25.88 0.11
N SER A 413 -18.26 26.41 1.05
CA SER A 413 -17.81 26.71 2.43
C SER A 413 -18.13 25.61 3.45
N GLU A 414 -18.97 24.63 3.12
CA GLU A 414 -19.47 23.61 4.07
C GLU A 414 -18.79 22.24 3.88
N HIS A 415 -17.53 22.16 4.30
CA HIS A 415 -16.76 20.90 4.33
C HIS A 415 -16.60 20.34 5.75
N THR A 416 -17.45 20.77 6.70
CA THR A 416 -17.41 20.26 8.08
C THR A 416 -17.84 18.79 8.09
N PRO A 417 -17.01 17.88 8.65
CA PRO A 417 -17.37 16.48 8.71
C PRO A 417 -18.54 16.24 9.66
N SER A 418 -19.34 15.21 9.37
CA SER A 418 -20.40 14.76 10.28
C SER A 418 -19.77 13.84 11.33
N ILE A 419 -19.91 14.17 12.61
CA ILE A 419 -19.26 13.44 13.70
C ILE A 419 -20.30 12.64 14.48
N HIS A 420 -20.04 11.34 14.65
CA HIS A 420 -20.89 10.41 15.40
C HIS A 420 -20.08 9.68 16.46
N THR A 421 -20.52 9.72 17.72
CA THR A 421 -19.91 8.92 18.78
C THR A 421 -20.26 7.44 18.57
N VAL A 422 -19.23 6.62 18.40
CA VAL A 422 -19.38 5.16 18.21
C VAL A 422 -19.20 4.40 19.52
N GLU A 423 -18.44 4.94 20.46
CA GLU A 423 -18.27 4.37 21.79
C GLU A 423 -18.07 5.48 22.83
N ARG A 424 -18.64 5.29 24.03
CA ARG A 424 -18.35 6.11 25.21
C ARG A 424 -17.67 5.26 26.27
N PHE A 425 -16.55 5.74 26.77
CA PHE A 425 -15.83 5.06 27.85
C PHE A 425 -16.61 5.18 29.17
N GLU A 426 -16.57 4.12 29.97
CA GLU A 426 -17.24 4.07 31.28
C GLU A 426 -16.73 5.15 32.24
N ARG A 427 -15.45 5.49 32.13
CA ARG A 427 -14.80 6.58 32.85
C ARG A 427 -13.85 7.31 31.93
N ARG A 428 -13.48 8.53 32.33
CA ARG A 428 -12.41 9.27 31.66
C ARG A 428 -11.12 8.44 31.68
N ALA A 429 -10.56 8.21 30.50
CA ALA A 429 -9.24 7.60 30.32
C ALA A 429 -8.17 8.60 30.76
N ASN A 430 -7.23 8.13 31.58
CA ASN A 430 -6.05 8.88 31.99
C ASN A 430 -4.82 8.38 31.22
N ILE A 431 -3.73 9.15 31.24
CA ILE A 431 -2.45 8.72 30.65
C ILE A 431 -2.00 7.37 31.24
N SER A 432 -2.28 7.09 32.52
CA SER A 432 -1.96 5.80 33.15
C SER A 432 -2.69 4.59 32.54
N ASP A 433 -3.76 4.82 31.77
CA ASP A 433 -4.55 3.79 31.11
C ASP A 433 -4.06 3.53 29.66
N THR A 434 -3.03 4.25 29.20
CA THR A 434 -2.48 4.14 27.83
C THR A 434 -1.14 3.40 27.82
N ASP A 435 -0.71 2.97 26.63
CA ASP A 435 0.58 2.31 26.46
C ASP A 435 1.75 3.24 26.83
N LYS A 436 1.66 4.54 26.48
CA LYS A 436 2.61 5.58 26.92
C LYS A 436 2.66 5.66 28.45
N GLY A 437 1.51 5.51 29.14
CA GLY A 437 1.46 5.46 30.60
C GLY A 437 2.21 4.26 31.19
N ALA A 438 2.05 3.09 30.58
CA ALA A 438 2.78 1.89 30.97
C ALA A 438 4.30 2.06 30.76
N GLU A 439 4.73 2.65 29.64
CA GLU A 439 6.13 2.97 29.37
C GLU A 439 6.70 3.94 30.41
N PHE A 440 5.97 5.03 30.73
CA PHE A 440 6.38 5.97 31.77
C PHE A 440 6.51 5.30 33.14
N LEU A 441 5.61 4.38 33.48
CA LEU A 441 5.68 3.65 34.74
C LEU A 441 6.91 2.75 34.81
N THR A 442 7.22 2.02 33.73
CA THR A 442 8.44 1.21 33.61
C THR A 442 9.68 2.09 33.81
N ARG A 443 9.76 3.22 33.09
CA ARG A 443 10.90 4.14 33.21
C ARG A 443 11.04 4.75 34.61
N ILE A 444 9.92 5.05 35.29
CA ILE A 444 9.93 5.50 36.69
C ILE A 444 10.50 4.40 37.60
N ASN A 445 10.12 3.14 37.38
CA ASN A 445 10.62 2.01 38.17
C ASN A 445 12.11 1.77 37.92
N ASP A 446 12.58 1.82 36.67
CA ASP A 446 14.01 1.70 36.33
C ASP A 446 14.84 2.80 37.01
N LEU A 447 14.33 4.04 37.02
CA LEU A 447 15.00 5.16 37.68
C LEU A 447 15.04 4.99 39.21
N ARG A 448 13.99 4.40 39.80
CA ARG A 448 13.97 4.07 41.24
C ARG A 448 14.99 2.98 41.57
N GLU A 449 15.05 1.92 40.77
CA GLU A 449 16.04 0.86 40.94
C GLU A 449 17.48 1.39 40.79
N LEU A 450 17.71 2.24 39.78
CA LEU A 450 19.00 2.89 39.59
C LEU A 450 19.39 3.76 40.80
N LEU A 451 18.43 4.52 41.35
CA LEU A 451 18.65 5.33 42.54
C LEU A 451 19.00 4.47 43.77
N ASP A 452 18.32 3.35 43.95
CA ASP A 452 18.59 2.40 45.04
C ASP A 452 19.93 1.68 44.85
N ALA A 453 20.32 1.38 43.61
CA ALA A 453 21.64 0.85 43.28
C ALA A 453 22.77 1.83 43.59
N TYR A 454 22.56 3.14 43.38
CA TYR A 454 23.51 4.17 43.81
C TYR A 454 23.56 4.30 45.34
N ARG A 455 22.41 4.28 46.02
CA ARG A 455 22.31 4.42 47.48
C ARG A 455 22.90 3.23 48.24
N SER A 456 22.71 2.02 47.72
CA SER A 456 23.29 0.79 48.27
C SER A 456 24.77 0.61 47.95
N GLY A 457 25.31 1.39 47.00
CA GLY A 457 26.69 1.30 46.55
C GLY A 457 26.95 0.18 45.54
N ALA A 458 25.92 -0.54 45.09
CA ALA A 458 26.01 -1.52 44.00
C ALA A 458 26.53 -0.88 42.69
N ILE A 459 26.15 0.38 42.45
CA ILE A 459 26.71 1.22 41.39
C ILE A 459 27.47 2.39 42.03
N LYS A 460 28.74 2.55 41.67
CA LYS A 460 29.54 3.69 42.12
C LYS A 460 29.23 4.91 41.28
N GLN A 461 28.98 6.04 41.94
CA GLN A 461 28.89 7.33 41.27
C GLN A 461 30.25 7.66 40.63
N ARG A 462 30.28 7.79 39.31
CA ARG A 462 31.46 8.30 38.62
C ARG A 462 31.42 9.84 38.70
N PRO A 463 32.44 10.51 39.24
CA PRO A 463 32.52 11.96 39.15
C PRO A 463 32.58 12.33 37.66
N GLY A 464 31.54 13.00 37.17
CA GLY A 464 31.51 13.48 35.78
C GLY A 464 32.71 14.38 35.54
N LYS A 465 33.42 14.19 34.41
CA LYS A 465 34.35 15.22 33.91
C LYS A 465 33.54 16.51 33.79
N ARG A 466 33.81 17.49 34.65
CA ARG A 466 33.37 18.88 34.41
C ARG A 466 33.95 19.29 33.07
N ARG A 467 33.16 19.23 31.99
CA ARG A 467 33.40 20.06 30.82
C ARG A 467 33.07 21.48 31.27
N TYR A 468 34.08 22.21 31.73
CA TYR A 468 34.02 23.65 31.74
C TYR A 468 33.91 24.07 30.28
N PHE A 469 32.74 24.59 29.90
CA PHE A 469 32.64 25.43 28.72
C PHE A 469 33.40 26.72 29.07
N ILE A 470 34.54 26.93 28.42
CA ILE A 470 35.19 28.25 28.30
C ILE A 470 35.02 28.66 26.85
#